data_AF-A0A7C5R9A8-F1
#
_entry.id   AF-A0A7C5R9A8-F1
#
_cell.length_a   1.000
_cell.length_b   1.000
_cell.length_c   1.000
_cell.angle_alpha   90.00
_cell.angle_beta   90.00
_cell.angle_gamma   90.00
#
_symmetry.space_group_name_H-M   'P 1'
#
loop_
_entity.id
_entity.type
_entity.pdbx_description
1 polymer ?
#
loop_
_entity_poly.entity_id
_entity_poly.type
_entity_poly.pdbx_seq_one_letter_code
_entity_poly.pdbx_strand_id
1 'polypeptide(L)'
;MSRTERAIVITALAYMIIYFAYFLMQMYLAAHGRQVSPWAILPYHFLCMGLNIAAFIVTIRDLYLRPFANPNSKLTWLLLILLTGGIGWLVYIFRHAFHPRGTGPVT
;
A
#
# COMPACT_ATOMS: atom_id res chain seq x y z
N MET A 1 -14.37 1.75 -0.13
CA MET A 1 -13.73 2.71 -1.05
C MET A 1 -14.59 2.99 -2.28
N SER A 2 -14.48 4.18 -2.87
CA SER A 2 -14.98 4.48 -4.21
C SER A 2 -14.15 3.78 -5.28
N ARG A 3 -14.65 3.75 -6.53
CA ARG A 3 -13.91 3.15 -7.66
C ARG A 3 -12.55 3.83 -7.88
N THR A 4 -12.51 5.16 -7.78
CA THR A 4 -11.28 5.96 -7.93
C THR A 4 -10.28 5.70 -6.82
N GLU A 5 -10.73 5.66 -5.56
CA GLU A 5 -9.90 5.34 -4.40
C GLU A 5 -9.26 3.95 -4.55
N ARG A 6 -10.07 2.97 -4.96
CA ARG A 6 -9.59 1.61 -5.21
C ARG A 6 -8.58 1.56 -6.36
N ALA A 7 -8.79 2.32 -7.43
CA ALA A 7 -7.83 2.40 -8.53
C ALA A 7 -6.49 2.97 -8.08
N ILE A 8 -6.47 4.03 -7.26
CA ILE A 8 -5.23 4.60 -6.68
C ILE A 8 -4.47 3.53 -5.89
N VAL A 9 -5.16 2.80 -5.03
CA VAL A 9 -4.55 1.75 -4.19
C VAL A 9 -4.01 0.61 -5.04
N ILE A 10 -4.79 0.11 -6.01
CA ILE A 10 -4.35 -0.97 -6.91
C ILE A 10 -3.14 -0.54 -7.74
N THR A 11 -3.15 0.69 -8.28
CA THR A 11 -2.02 1.23 -9.04
C THR A 11 -0.77 1.33 -8.17
N ALA A 12 -0.90 1.82 -6.93
CA ALA A 12 0.23 1.90 -6.00
C ALA A 12 0.81 0.51 -5.67
N LEU A 13 -0.05 -0.49 -5.42
CA LEU A 13 0.38 -1.86 -5.15
C LEU A 13 1.05 -2.51 -6.37
N ALA A 14 0.46 -2.37 -7.56
CA ALA A 14 1.04 -2.88 -8.80
C ALA A 14 2.40 -2.24 -9.09
N TYR A 15 2.49 -0.91 -8.92
CA TYR A 15 3.75 -0.18 -9.05
C TYR A 15 4.78 -0.66 -8.05
N MET A 16 4.40 -0.89 -6.79
CA MET A 16 5.30 -1.39 -5.75
C MET A 16 5.90 -2.74 -6.11
N ILE A 17 5.09 -3.68 -6.65
CA ILE A 17 5.58 -4.99 -7.10
C ILE A 17 6.62 -4.84 -8.21
N ILE A 18 6.32 -4.02 -9.24
CA ILE A 18 7.22 -3.78 -10.37
C ILE A 18 8.50 -3.09 -9.89
N TYR A 19 8.36 -2.06 -9.08
CA TYR A 19 9.47 -1.29 -8.51
C TYR A 19 10.38 -2.18 -7.65
N PHE A 20 9.81 -3.03 -6.80
CA PHE A 20 10.58 -3.92 -5.94
C PHE A 20 11.37 -4.95 -6.76
N ALA A 21 10.77 -5.56 -7.78
CA ALA A 21 11.48 -6.47 -8.68
C ALA A 21 12.61 -5.76 -9.43
N TYR A 22 12.36 -4.54 -9.93
CA TYR A 22 13.38 -3.72 -10.58
C TYR A 22 14.52 -3.35 -9.62
N PHE A 23 14.20 -2.94 -8.39
CA PHE A 23 15.18 -2.62 -7.36
C PHE A 23 16.07 -3.81 -7.02
N LEU A 24 15.47 -4.99 -6.81
CA LEU A 24 16.23 -6.23 -6.57
C LEU A 24 17.17 -6.56 -7.73
N MET A 25 16.73 -6.37 -8.98
CA MET A 25 17.57 -6.56 -10.16
C MET A 25 18.77 -5.59 -10.15
N GLN A 26 18.58 -4.31 -9.82
CA GLN A 26 19.69 -3.36 -9.71
C GLN A 26 20.66 -3.73 -8.58
N MET A 27 20.14 -4.16 -7.42
CA MET A 27 20.97 -4.65 -6.31
C MET A 27 21.79 -5.88 -6.72
N TYR A 28 21.18 -6.82 -7.44
CA TYR A 28 21.88 -7.98 -7.98
C TYR A 28 23.01 -7.56 -8.94
N LEU A 29 22.75 -6.64 -9.88
CA LEU A 29 23.77 -6.15 -10.81
C LEU A 29 24.93 -5.45 -10.08
N ALA A 30 24.60 -4.61 -9.08
CA ALA A 30 25.60 -3.94 -8.26
C ALA A 30 26.50 -4.93 -7.50
N ALA A 31 25.89 -5.99 -6.94
CA ALA A 31 26.63 -7.05 -6.27
C ALA A 31 27.57 -7.84 -7.20
N HIS A 32 27.30 -7.85 -8.51
CA HIS A 32 28.15 -8.48 -9.54
C HIS A 32 29.09 -7.49 -10.24
N GLY A 33 29.43 -6.38 -9.57
CA GLY A 33 30.45 -5.44 -10.03
C GLY A 33 30.00 -4.46 -11.11
N ARG A 34 28.71 -4.40 -11.45
CA ARG A 34 28.20 -3.34 -12.33
C ARG A 34 28.01 -2.04 -11.56
N GLN A 35 28.46 -0.93 -12.14
CA GLN A 35 28.14 0.39 -11.60
C GLN A 35 26.67 0.71 -11.88
N VAL A 36 25.88 0.86 -10.81
CA VAL A 36 24.48 1.29 -10.89
C VAL A 36 24.40 2.77 -10.55
N SER A 37 23.92 3.57 -11.50
CA SER A 37 23.71 5.00 -11.27
C SER A 37 22.53 5.22 -10.30
N PRO A 38 22.64 6.10 -9.29
CA PRO A 38 21.50 6.48 -8.45
C PRO A 38 20.29 6.99 -9.26
N TRP A 39 20.54 7.62 -10.40
CA TRP A 39 19.48 8.10 -11.30
C TRP A 39 18.65 6.99 -11.95
N ALA A 40 19.16 5.74 -11.97
CA ALA A 40 18.39 4.59 -12.39
C ALA A 40 17.32 4.19 -11.35
N ILE A 41 17.46 4.60 -10.08
CA ILE A 41 16.59 4.17 -8.98
C ILE A 41 15.75 5.33 -8.45
N LEU A 42 16.37 6.50 -8.23
CA LEU A 42 15.76 7.62 -7.50
C LEU A 42 14.43 8.12 -8.10
N PRO A 43 14.29 8.34 -9.42
CA PRO A 43 13.01 8.82 -9.97
C PRO A 43 11.86 7.84 -9.71
N TYR A 44 12.11 6.54 -9.92
CA TYR A 44 11.12 5.49 -9.66
C TYR A 44 10.84 5.34 -8.17
N HIS A 45 11.84 5.55 -7.32
CA HIS A 45 11.66 5.54 -5.87
C HIS A 45 10.73 6.67 -5.40
N PHE A 46 10.95 7.90 -5.85
CA PHE A 46 10.10 9.04 -5.50
C PHE A 46 8.68 8.88 -6.06
N LEU A 47 8.53 8.33 -7.27
CA LEU A 47 7.20 8.00 -7.81
C LEU A 47 6.51 6.92 -6.98
N CYS A 48 7.22 5.86 -6.59
CA CYS A 48 6.72 4.82 -5.70
C CYS A 48 6.25 5.42 -4.37
N MET A 49 7.07 6.30 -3.77
CA MET A 49 6.76 6.97 -2.50
C MET A 49 5.50 7.83 -2.61
N GLY A 50 5.39 8.64 -3.67
CA GLY A 50 4.21 9.47 -3.92
C GLY A 50 2.93 8.65 -4.08
N LEU A 51 2.98 7.56 -4.85
CA LEU A 51 1.85 6.64 -5.02
C LEU A 51 1.46 5.96 -3.70
N ASN A 52 2.44 5.53 -2.91
CA ASN A 52 2.19 4.91 -1.60
C ASN A 52 1.59 5.90 -0.61
N ILE A 53 2.06 7.16 -0.58
CA ILE A 53 1.46 8.21 0.26
C ILE A 53 0.00 8.45 -0.14
N ALA A 54 -0.29 8.59 -1.44
CA ALA A 54 -1.66 8.76 -1.92
C ALA A 54 -2.57 7.59 -1.53
N ALA A 55 -2.11 6.35 -1.72
CA ALA A 55 -2.85 5.16 -1.34
C ALA A 55 -3.02 5.05 0.19
N PHE A 56 -2.02 5.45 0.97
CA PHE A 56 -2.10 5.47 2.44
C PHE A 56 -3.17 6.47 2.91
N ILE A 57 -3.17 7.70 2.39
CA ILE A 57 -4.20 8.71 2.72
C ILE A 57 -5.59 8.18 2.41
N VAL A 58 -5.78 7.57 1.24
CA VAL A 58 -7.05 6.96 0.83
C VAL A 58 -7.46 5.82 1.78
N THR A 59 -6.50 5.01 2.22
CA THR A 59 -6.73 3.90 3.14
C THR A 59 -7.14 4.40 4.51
N ILE A 60 -6.43 5.40 5.06
CA ILE A 60 -6.77 6.02 6.33
C ILE A 60 -8.16 6.64 6.27
N ARG A 61 -8.49 7.35 5.19
CA ARG A 61 -9.85 7.86 4.97
C ARG A 61 -10.89 6.75 4.96
N ASP A 62 -10.64 5.64 4.25
CA ASP A 62 -11.55 4.49 4.24
C ASP A 62 -11.73 3.88 5.64
N LEU A 63 -10.64 3.74 6.39
CA LEU A 63 -10.63 3.21 7.75
C LEU A 63 -11.48 4.07 8.70
N TYR A 64 -11.36 5.40 8.61
CA TYR A 64 -12.15 6.30 9.45
C TYR A 64 -13.63 6.29 9.11
N LEU A 65 -13.97 6.21 7.82
CA LEU A 65 -15.37 6.22 7.35
C LEU A 65 -16.07 4.87 7.51
N ARG A 66 -15.32 3.78 7.71
CA ARG A 66 -15.91 2.44 7.83
C ARG A 66 -16.51 2.23 9.23
N PRO A 67 -17.76 1.75 9.31
CA PRO A 67 -18.32 1.29 10.58
C PRO A 67 -17.67 -0.04 10.96
N PHE A 68 -17.19 -0.14 12.20
CA PHE A 68 -16.70 -1.38 12.79
C PHE A 68 -17.52 -1.70 14.03
N ALA A 69 -17.86 -2.98 14.22
CA ALA A 69 -18.59 -3.42 15.42
C ALA A 69 -17.76 -3.23 16.70
N ASN A 70 -16.46 -3.51 16.63
CA ASN A 70 -15.52 -3.24 17.72
C ASN A 70 -14.94 -1.81 17.56
N PRO A 71 -15.06 -0.94 18.58
CA PRO A 71 -14.54 0.44 18.53
C PRO A 71 -13.02 0.51 18.36
N ASN A 72 -12.29 -0.51 18.81
CA ASN A 72 -10.83 -0.57 18.72
C ASN A 72 -10.32 -1.03 17.36
N SER A 73 -11.18 -1.56 16.47
CA SER A 73 -10.77 -2.09 15.17
C SER A 73 -10.01 -1.07 14.32
N LYS A 74 -10.39 0.22 14.40
CA LYS A 74 -9.68 1.29 13.67
C LYS A 74 -8.24 1.42 14.13
N LEU A 75 -8.03 1.48 15.44
CA LEU A 75 -6.69 1.54 16.02
C LEU A 75 -5.90 0.27 15.69
N THR A 76 -6.50 -0.91 15.83
CA THR A 76 -5.84 -2.18 15.49
C THR A 76 -5.36 -2.20 14.04
N TRP A 77 -6.19 -1.80 13.09
CA TRP A 77 -5.79 -1.74 11.69
C TRP A 77 -4.71 -0.71 11.43
N LEU A 78 -4.80 0.48 12.04
CA LEU A 78 -3.78 1.50 11.93
C LEU A 78 -2.42 0.97 12.44
N LEU A 79 -2.42 0.34 13.62
CA LEU A 79 -1.21 -0.25 14.20
C LEU A 79 -0.67 -1.39 13.34
N LEU A 80 -1.54 -2.26 12.80
CA LEU A 80 -1.11 -3.31 11.87
C LEU A 80 -0.45 -2.72 10.62
N ILE A 81 -1.01 -1.66 10.05
CA ILE A 81 -0.42 -1.01 8.87
C ILE A 81 0.98 -0.45 9.19
N LEU A 82 1.12 0.28 10.30
CA LEU A 82 2.37 0.97 10.65
C LEU A 82 3.45 0.01 11.17
N LEU A 83 3.10 -0.91 12.06
CA LEU A 83 4.08 -1.77 12.76
C LEU A 83 4.58 -2.94 11.91
N THR A 84 3.86 -3.31 10.84
CA THR A 84 4.27 -4.41 9.95
C THR A 84 4.94 -3.91 8.67
N GLY A 85 5.26 -2.62 8.58
CA GLY A 85 5.87 -2.04 7.38
C GLY A 85 4.99 -2.20 6.13
N GLY A 86 3.67 -2.19 6.28
CA GLY A 86 2.72 -2.31 5.16
C GLY A 86 2.16 -3.71 4.89
N ILE A 87 2.60 -4.78 5.56
CA ILE A 87 1.97 -6.11 5.38
C ILE A 87 0.50 -6.09 5.83
N GLY A 88 0.22 -5.50 6.99
CA GLY A 88 -1.14 -5.30 7.50
C GLY A 88 -1.99 -4.43 6.57
N TRP A 89 -1.36 -3.58 5.77
CA TRP A 89 -2.03 -2.79 4.75
C TRP A 89 -2.55 -3.64 3.60
N LEU A 90 -1.77 -4.60 3.13
CA LEU A 90 -2.23 -5.58 2.12
C LEU A 90 -3.45 -6.34 2.63
N VAL A 91 -3.37 -6.87 3.85
CA VAL A 91 -4.48 -7.61 4.48
C VAL A 91 -5.73 -6.72 4.59
N TYR A 92 -5.57 -5.46 5.01
CA TYR A 92 -6.67 -4.51 5.08
C TYR A 92 -7.32 -4.29 3.70
N ILE A 93 -6.51 -4.07 2.66
CA ILE A 93 -7.00 -3.80 1.30
C ILE A 93 -7.83 -4.99 0.80
N PHE A 94 -7.30 -6.21 0.86
CA PHE A 94 -8.01 -7.40 0.40
C PHE A 94 -9.28 -7.67 1.22
N ARG A 95 -9.24 -7.44 2.54
CA ARG A 95 -10.38 -7.70 3.40
C ARG A 95 -11.47 -6.63 3.31
N HIS A 96 -11.10 -5.36 3.18
CA HIS A 96 -12.02 -4.24 3.38
C HIS A 96 -12.14 -3.32 2.17
N ALA A 97 -11.07 -3.03 1.42
CA ALA A 97 -11.12 -2.03 0.36
C ALA A 97 -12.02 -2.45 -0.82
N PHE A 98 -12.15 -3.75 -1.08
CA PHE A 98 -13.03 -4.30 -2.12
C PHE A 98 -14.51 -4.38 -1.72
N HIS A 99 -14.83 -4.20 -0.43
CA HIS A 99 -16.21 -4.22 0.07
C HIS A 99 -16.76 -2.80 0.24
N PRO A 100 -18.03 -2.54 -0.11
CA PRO A 100 -18.68 -1.25 0.13
C PRO A 100 -18.60 -0.83 1.60
N ARG A 101 -18.65 0.49 1.84
CA ARG A 101 -18.81 1.03 3.20
C ARG A 101 -20.30 0.92 3.52
N GLY A 102 -20.69 0.04 4.45
CA GLY A 102 -22.09 -0.07 4.89
C GLY A 102 -22.77 -1.44 4.78
N THR A 103 -22.11 -2.46 4.21
CA THR A 103 -22.50 -3.84 4.52
C THR A 103 -21.94 -4.15 5.90
N GLY A 104 -22.77 -4.02 6.92
CA GLY A 104 -22.51 -4.54 8.27
C GLY A 104 -22.12 -6.03 8.21
N PRO A 105 -21.67 -6.61 9.33
CA PRO A 105 -21.13 -7.97 9.34
C PRO A 105 -22.12 -8.94 8.68
N VAL A 106 -21.69 -9.62 7.62
CA VAL A 106 -22.17 -10.99 7.39
C VAL A 106 -21.57 -11.75 8.56
N THR A 107 -22.44 -12.12 9.49
CA THR A 107 -22.15 -13.02 10.61
C THR A 107 -21.39 -14.25 10.15
#